data_AF-A0A2N2MDZ6-F1
#
_entry.id   AF-A0A2N2MDZ6-F1
#
_cell.length_a   1.000
_cell.length_b   1.000
_cell.length_c   1.000
_cell.angle_alpha   90.00
_cell.angle_beta   90.00
_cell.angle_gamma   90.00
#
_symmetry.space_group_name_H-M   'P 1'
#
loop_
_entity.id
_entity.type
_entity.pdbx_description
1 polymer ?
#
loop_
_entity_poly.entity_id
_entity_poly.type
_entity_poly.pdbx_seq_one_letter_code
_entity_poly.pdbx_strand_id
1 'polypeptide(L)'
;MHIHQELPMQPTIHSLDQLTLLGLSFYGDPFAVSGDWDVENEIGRLWQRLGHSLKRYPHLQSLANRTYEVHIYNPETEQKGHFEVFAGFLINDLDLAAPDLLVKVLPPAQYACYTVQGEKIVTDWYAEIESGLGELGYRRAGQYFFQVYDERFKGMEHLAESELDVYIPIIPLA
;
A
#
# COMPACT_ATOMS: atom_id res chain seq x y z
N MET A 1 -25.69 0.65 -27.18
CA MET A 1 -24.25 0.59 -26.83
C MET A 1 -24.20 -0.09 -25.47
N HIS A 2 -23.94 -1.39 -25.46
CA HIS A 2 -23.90 -2.16 -24.22
C HIS A 2 -22.60 -1.81 -23.50
N ILE A 3 -22.73 -1.10 -22.38
CA ILE A 3 -21.64 -0.90 -21.44
C ILE A 3 -21.42 -2.27 -20.82
N HIS A 4 -20.37 -2.97 -21.23
CA HIS A 4 -19.85 -4.08 -20.44
C HIS A 4 -19.32 -3.45 -19.15
N GLN A 5 -20.14 -3.43 -18.11
CA GLN A 5 -19.62 -3.29 -16.76
C GLN A 5 -18.77 -4.53 -16.53
N GLU A 6 -17.44 -4.37 -16.56
CA GLU A 6 -16.55 -5.38 -16.02
C GLU A 6 -17.02 -5.69 -14.59
N LEU A 7 -17.20 -6.97 -14.28
CA LEU A 7 -17.55 -7.38 -12.93
C LEU A 7 -16.49 -6.80 -11.97
N PRO A 8 -16.88 -6.22 -10.83
CA PRO A 8 -15.92 -5.72 -9.87
C PRO A 8 -14.98 -6.85 -9.47
N MET A 9 -13.70 -6.52 -9.39
CA MET A 9 -12.65 -7.43 -8.94
C MET A 9 -13.11 -8.08 -7.62
N GLN A 10 -13.29 -9.40 -7.58
CA GLN A 10 -13.77 -10.05 -6.37
C GLN A 10 -12.60 -10.20 -5.38
N PRO A 11 -12.71 -9.67 -4.15
CA PRO A 11 -11.66 -9.84 -3.17
C PRO A 11 -11.65 -11.25 -2.59
N THR A 12 -10.47 -11.69 -2.19
CA THR A 12 -10.34 -12.76 -1.20
C THR A 12 -10.34 -12.16 0.20
N ILE A 13 -10.99 -12.83 1.15
CA ILE A 13 -11.06 -12.36 2.54
C ILE A 13 -10.00 -13.05 3.37
N HIS A 14 -9.15 -12.27 4.03
CA HIS A 14 -8.05 -12.75 4.86
C HIS A 14 -8.17 -12.24 6.29
N SER A 15 -7.94 -13.11 7.26
CA SER A 15 -7.67 -12.69 8.64
C SER A 15 -6.16 -12.65 8.82
N LEU A 16 -5.61 -11.49 9.14
CA LEU A 16 -4.20 -11.32 9.43
C LEU A 16 -4.02 -11.01 10.92
N ASP A 17 -2.99 -11.61 11.50
CA ASP A 17 -2.46 -11.20 12.80
C ASP A 17 -1.80 -9.81 12.70
N GLN A 18 -1.28 -9.33 13.82
CA GLN A 18 -0.54 -8.07 13.86
C GLN A 18 0.64 -8.09 12.88
N LEU A 19 0.76 -7.05 12.07
CA LEU A 19 1.92 -6.84 11.20
C LEU A 19 2.85 -5.80 11.84
N THR A 20 4.13 -6.11 11.95
CA THR A 20 5.15 -5.16 12.39
C THR A 20 6.03 -4.83 11.19
N LEU A 21 6.03 -3.57 10.79
CA LEU A 21 6.74 -3.09 9.61
C LEU A 21 7.91 -2.20 10.03
N LEU A 22 9.03 -2.29 9.31
CA LEU A 22 10.21 -1.44 9.45
C LEU A 22 10.45 -0.69 8.14
N GLY A 23 10.60 0.63 8.20
CA GLY A 23 10.72 1.41 6.97
C GLY A 23 10.81 2.91 7.19
N LEU A 24 10.30 3.67 6.23
CA LEU A 24 10.31 5.13 6.22
C LEU A 24 8.90 5.64 6.02
N SER A 25 8.67 6.89 6.43
CA SER A 25 7.40 7.58 6.23
C SER A 25 7.61 8.93 5.54
N PHE A 26 6.58 9.34 4.82
CA PHE A 26 6.35 10.68 4.31
C PHE A 26 5.00 11.18 4.85
N TYR A 27 4.92 12.47 5.22
CA TYR A 27 3.68 13.12 5.61
C TYR A 27 3.56 14.47 4.88
N GLY A 28 2.46 14.66 4.15
CA GLY A 28 2.19 15.87 3.38
C GLY A 28 1.33 15.59 2.16
N ASP A 29 1.30 16.52 1.22
CA ASP A 29 0.74 16.31 -0.11
C ASP A 29 1.80 15.63 -0.99
N PRO A 30 1.67 14.34 -1.34
CA PRO A 30 2.67 13.65 -2.13
C PRO A 30 2.67 14.07 -3.59
N PHE A 31 1.61 14.73 -4.06
CA PHE A 31 1.41 15.13 -5.45
C PHE A 31 1.65 16.63 -5.67
N ALA A 32 2.19 17.33 -4.67
CA ALA A 32 2.48 18.75 -4.73
C ALA A 32 3.46 19.14 -5.86
N VAL A 33 4.29 18.19 -6.31
CA VAL A 33 5.35 18.42 -7.30
C VAL A 33 5.06 17.71 -8.64
N SER A 34 4.52 16.49 -8.60
CA SER A 34 4.19 15.69 -9.78
C SER A 34 3.03 14.73 -9.50
N GLY A 35 2.45 14.15 -10.55
CA GLY A 35 1.24 13.33 -10.47
C GLY A 35 1.41 12.00 -9.74
N ASP A 36 0.30 11.27 -9.61
CA ASP A 36 0.33 9.92 -9.07
C ASP A 36 1.19 9.00 -9.95
N TRP A 37 1.86 8.03 -9.32
CA TRP A 37 2.77 7.08 -9.97
C TRP A 37 4.00 7.68 -10.68
N ASP A 38 4.36 8.94 -10.38
CA ASP A 38 5.59 9.58 -10.83
C ASP A 38 6.75 9.32 -9.85
N VAL A 39 7.90 8.87 -10.34
CA VAL A 39 9.10 8.61 -9.53
C VAL A 39 9.65 9.85 -8.84
N GLU A 40 9.33 11.04 -9.34
CA GLU A 40 9.74 12.33 -8.78
C GLU A 40 8.77 12.84 -7.69
N ASN A 41 7.60 12.22 -7.55
CA ASN A 41 6.65 12.57 -6.49
C ASN A 41 7.19 12.12 -5.12
N GLU A 42 6.55 12.53 -4.03
CA GLU A 42 7.09 12.23 -2.70
C GLU A 42 7.03 10.74 -2.33
N ILE A 43 6.15 9.97 -2.97
CA ILE A 43 6.10 8.51 -2.82
C ILE A 43 7.29 7.88 -3.55
N GLY A 44 7.57 8.29 -4.78
CA GLY A 44 8.77 7.87 -5.51
C GLY A 44 10.06 8.19 -4.75
N ARG A 45 10.16 9.39 -4.19
CA ARG A 45 11.28 9.81 -3.32
C ARG A 45 11.37 8.98 -2.04
N LEU A 46 10.24 8.60 -1.44
CA LEU A 46 10.19 7.71 -0.29
C LEU A 46 10.80 6.34 -0.63
N TRP A 47 10.43 5.75 -1.77
CA TRP A 47 11.01 4.49 -2.25
C TRP A 47 12.51 4.59 -2.55
N GLN A 48 12.96 5.69 -3.15
CA GLN A 48 14.40 5.94 -3.36
C GLN A 48 15.16 5.99 -2.02
N ARG A 49 14.61 6.68 -1.01
CA ARG A 49 15.19 6.72 0.35
C ARG A 49 15.21 5.35 1.01
N LEU A 50 14.18 4.54 0.82
CA LEU A 50 14.16 3.16 1.31
C LEU A 50 15.26 2.31 0.64
N GLY A 51 15.42 2.44 -0.68
CA GLY A 51 16.51 1.80 -1.43
C GLY A 51 17.90 2.23 -0.98
N HIS A 52 18.09 3.51 -0.63
CA HIS A 52 19.35 3.98 -0.01
C HIS A 52 19.59 3.35 1.37
N SER A 53 18.53 3.15 2.15
CA SER A 53 18.61 2.50 3.46
C SER A 53 19.04 1.03 3.34
N LEU A 54 18.55 0.29 2.35
CA LEU A 54 19.00 -1.08 2.05
C LEU A 54 20.49 -1.17 1.68
N LYS A 55 21.02 -0.15 1.00
CA LYS A 55 22.46 -0.06 0.69
C LYS A 55 23.29 0.26 1.94
N ARG A 56 22.76 1.10 2.84
CA ARG A 56 23.41 1.50 4.09
C ARG A 56 23.41 0.40 5.14
N TYR A 57 22.36 -0.43 5.17
CA TYR A 57 22.13 -1.49 6.15
C TYR A 57 22.02 -2.85 5.45
N PRO A 58 23.14 -3.51 5.14
CA PRO A 58 23.14 -4.76 4.38
C PRO A 58 22.32 -5.90 5.03
N HIS A 59 22.18 -5.89 6.36
CA HIS A 59 21.37 -6.89 7.07
C HIS A 59 19.87 -6.84 6.69
N LEU A 60 19.40 -5.70 6.17
CA LEU A 60 18.02 -5.52 5.71
C LEU A 60 17.79 -6.03 4.29
N GLN A 61 18.83 -6.32 3.49
CA GLN A 61 18.66 -6.73 2.09
C GLN A 61 17.80 -7.98 1.92
N SER A 62 17.85 -8.90 2.88
CA SER A 62 17.04 -10.12 2.87
C SER A 62 15.53 -9.84 2.94
N LEU A 63 15.12 -8.66 3.42
CA LEU A 63 13.73 -8.25 3.54
C LEU A 63 13.16 -7.66 2.23
N ALA A 64 14.03 -7.32 1.27
CA ALA A 64 13.63 -6.61 0.05
C ALA A 64 12.86 -7.46 -0.96
N ASN A 65 12.66 -8.76 -0.70
CA ASN A 65 11.85 -9.65 -1.53
C ASN A 65 10.34 -9.36 -1.43
N ARG A 66 9.91 -8.69 -0.36
CA ARG A 66 8.52 -8.31 -0.16
C ARG A 66 8.42 -6.99 0.59
N THR A 67 7.89 -5.98 -0.08
CA THR A 67 7.75 -4.62 0.46
C THR A 67 6.29 -4.23 0.61
N TYR A 68 6.07 -3.26 1.50
CA TYR A 68 4.76 -2.78 1.88
C TYR A 68 4.71 -1.28 1.68
N GLU A 69 3.63 -0.78 1.08
CA GLU A 69 3.27 0.64 1.06
C GLU A 69 1.95 0.83 1.79
N VAL A 70 1.97 1.54 2.91
CA VAL A 70 0.79 1.80 3.73
C VAL A 70 0.37 3.24 3.52
N HIS A 71 -0.86 3.42 3.07
CA HIS A 71 -1.50 4.73 2.97
C HIS A 71 -2.37 4.94 4.20
N ILE A 72 -2.10 6.00 4.96
CA ILE A 72 -2.79 6.28 6.22
C ILE A 72 -3.49 7.64 6.12
N TYR A 73 -4.81 7.58 6.26
CA TYR A 73 -5.71 8.70 6.32
C TYR A 73 -5.68 9.35 7.70
N ASN A 74 -5.75 10.66 7.73
CA ASN A 74 -5.81 11.47 8.93
C ASN A 74 -6.81 12.63 8.71
N PRO A 75 -7.17 13.40 9.75
CA PRO A 75 -8.11 14.51 9.60
C PRO A 75 -7.69 15.59 8.59
N GLU A 76 -6.38 15.75 8.32
CA GLU A 76 -5.88 16.67 7.29
C GLU A 76 -5.99 16.10 5.88
N THR A 77 -6.21 14.79 5.70
CA THR A 77 -6.38 14.17 4.38
C THR A 77 -7.58 14.77 3.66
N GLU A 78 -8.74 14.81 4.29
CA GLU A 78 -9.95 15.40 3.68
C GLU A 78 -9.84 16.93 3.53
N GLN A 79 -9.14 17.59 4.45
CA GLN A 79 -9.11 19.05 4.51
C GLN A 79 -8.06 19.68 3.59
N LYS A 80 -6.93 18.99 3.39
CA LYS A 80 -5.73 19.54 2.75
C LYS A 80 -5.11 18.61 1.70
N GLY A 81 -5.61 17.38 1.54
CA GLY A 81 -4.95 16.38 0.71
C GLY A 81 -3.64 15.87 1.31
N HIS A 82 -3.44 16.00 2.63
CA HIS A 82 -2.24 15.50 3.29
C HIS A 82 -2.43 14.05 3.77
N PHE A 83 -1.54 13.16 3.36
CA PHE A 83 -1.56 11.75 3.79
C PHE A 83 -0.25 11.40 4.47
N GLU A 84 -0.27 10.34 5.29
CA GLU A 84 0.96 9.64 5.60
C GLU A 84 1.10 8.44 4.65
N VAL A 85 2.25 8.34 3.98
CA VAL A 85 2.62 7.15 3.20
C VAL A 85 3.85 6.54 3.85
N PHE A 86 3.76 5.26 4.19
CA PHE A 86 4.85 4.49 4.77
C PHE A 86 5.30 3.41 3.79
N ALA A 87 6.61 3.32 3.51
CA ALA A 87 7.20 2.27 2.70
C ALA A 87 8.19 1.47 3.54
N GLY A 88 8.09 0.14 3.52
CA GLY A 88 8.94 -0.70 4.36
C GLY A 88 8.80 -2.20 4.14
N PHE A 89 9.25 -2.95 5.12
CA PHE A 89 9.33 -4.41 5.11
C PHE A 89 8.63 -5.01 6.34
N LEU A 90 8.09 -6.21 6.20
CA LEU A 90 7.63 -6.99 7.35
C LEU A 90 8.83 -7.48 8.17
N ILE A 91 8.78 -7.29 9.48
CA ILE A 91 9.79 -7.78 10.44
C ILE A 91 9.14 -8.56 11.57
N ASN A 92 9.89 -9.52 12.11
CA ASN A 92 9.53 -10.26 13.33
C ASN A 92 10.52 -10.01 14.48
N ASP A 93 11.52 -9.15 14.25
CA ASP A 93 12.59 -8.83 15.20
C ASP A 93 12.87 -7.33 15.16
N LEU A 94 12.73 -6.67 16.31
CA LEU A 94 12.97 -5.23 16.46
C LEU A 94 14.45 -4.88 16.46
N ASP A 95 15.35 -5.85 16.71
CA ASP A 95 16.79 -5.62 16.68
C ASP A 95 17.31 -5.32 15.27
N LEU A 96 16.49 -5.54 14.23
CA LEU A 96 16.76 -5.12 12.86
C LEU A 96 16.66 -3.59 12.67
N ALA A 97 15.98 -2.88 13.58
CA ALA A 97 15.71 -1.45 13.43
C ALA A 97 17.00 -0.61 13.43
N ALA A 98 17.04 0.39 12.55
CA ALA A 98 18.12 1.37 12.47
C ALA A 98 17.63 2.77 12.87
N PRO A 99 18.51 3.69 13.30
CA PRO A 99 18.10 4.98 13.89
C PRO A 99 17.28 5.90 12.96
N ASP A 100 17.45 5.78 11.65
CA ASP A 100 16.73 6.56 10.63
C ASP A 100 15.49 5.84 10.08
N LEU A 101 15.14 4.67 10.63
CA LEU A 101 13.95 3.90 10.26
C LEU A 101 12.88 3.97 11.35
N LEU A 102 11.63 3.77 10.93
CA LEU A 102 10.44 3.79 11.75
C LEU A 102 9.86 2.38 11.85
N VAL A 103 9.33 2.04 13.02
CA VAL A 103 8.51 0.83 13.22
C VAL A 103 7.04 1.23 13.17
N LYS A 104 6.26 0.58 12.30
CA LYS A 104 4.81 0.75 12.20
C LYS A 104 4.14 -0.58 12.56
N VAL A 105 3.19 -0.54 13.49
CA VAL A 105 2.42 -1.71 13.90
C VAL A 105 1.01 -1.59 13.33
N LEU A 106 0.60 -2.53 12.49
CA LEU A 106 -0.77 -2.65 11.99
C LEU A 106 -1.51 -3.68 12.86
N PRO A 107 -2.67 -3.32 13.45
CA PRO A 107 -3.39 -4.22 14.33
C PRO A 107 -3.95 -5.43 13.58
N PRO A 108 -4.20 -6.56 14.26
CA PRO A 108 -4.94 -7.68 13.68
C PRO A 108 -6.29 -7.22 13.12
N ALA A 109 -6.61 -7.66 11.91
CA ALA A 109 -7.87 -7.33 11.27
C ALA A 109 -8.26 -8.37 10.22
N GLN A 110 -9.51 -8.29 9.78
CA GLN A 110 -9.95 -8.92 8.54
C GLN A 110 -9.72 -7.94 7.39
N TYR A 111 -9.27 -8.45 6.25
CA TYR A 111 -8.96 -7.66 5.06
C TYR A 111 -9.68 -8.22 3.85
N ALA A 112 -10.17 -7.32 2.99
CA ALA A 112 -10.42 -7.61 1.60
C ALA A 112 -9.09 -7.46 0.85
N CYS A 113 -8.64 -8.53 0.19
CA CYS A 113 -7.44 -8.55 -0.64
C CYS A 113 -7.82 -8.56 -2.11
N TYR A 114 -7.25 -7.63 -2.86
CA TYR A 114 -7.44 -7.48 -4.30
C TYR A 114 -6.08 -7.59 -4.97
N THR A 115 -5.99 -8.38 -6.04
CA THR A 115 -4.78 -8.42 -6.87
C THR A 115 -4.97 -7.50 -8.06
N VAL A 116 -4.22 -6.40 -8.09
CA VAL A 116 -4.24 -5.41 -9.17
C VAL A 116 -3.12 -5.73 -10.15
N GLN A 117 -3.45 -5.75 -11.45
CA GLN A 117 -2.56 -6.24 -12.49
C GLN A 117 -2.48 -5.27 -13.67
N GLY A 118 -1.33 -5.22 -14.33
CA GLY A 118 -1.20 -4.49 -15.59
C GLY A 118 -1.31 -2.97 -15.41
N GLU A 119 -1.85 -2.34 -16.45
CA GLU A 119 -2.16 -0.91 -16.46
C GLU A 119 -3.14 -0.49 -15.36
N LYS A 120 -3.92 -1.43 -14.78
CA LYS A 120 -4.81 -1.11 -13.65
C LYS A 120 -4.04 -0.71 -12.39
N ILE A 121 -2.73 -0.96 -12.30
CA ILE A 121 -1.92 -0.55 -11.15
C ILE A 121 -1.92 0.98 -11.00
N VAL A 122 -1.91 1.72 -12.12
CA VAL A 122 -1.80 3.18 -12.15
C VAL A 122 -3.14 3.90 -12.34
N THR A 123 -4.27 3.18 -12.17
CA THR A 123 -5.62 3.76 -12.24
C THR A 123 -6.17 4.08 -10.85
N ASP A 124 -7.32 4.73 -10.77
CA ASP A 124 -8.07 4.98 -9.52
C ASP A 124 -8.79 3.71 -8.99
N TRP A 125 -8.11 2.56 -8.99
CA TRP A 125 -8.67 1.29 -8.52
C TRP A 125 -9.17 1.37 -7.07
N TYR A 126 -8.61 2.28 -6.27
CA TYR A 126 -9.02 2.49 -4.89
C TYR A 126 -10.48 2.95 -4.78
N ALA A 127 -10.90 3.89 -5.62
CA ALA A 127 -12.28 4.40 -5.63
C ALA A 127 -13.28 3.31 -6.06
N GLU A 128 -12.90 2.49 -7.05
CA GLU A 128 -13.69 1.34 -7.48
C GLU A 128 -13.88 0.33 -6.33
N ILE A 129 -12.80 -0.02 -5.64
CA ILE A 129 -12.86 -0.94 -4.51
C ILE A 129 -13.72 -0.38 -3.37
N GLU A 130 -13.50 0.87 -2.95
CA GLU A 130 -14.26 1.48 -1.86
C GLU A 130 -15.77 1.49 -2.14
N SER A 131 -16.16 1.84 -3.38
CA SER A 131 -17.57 1.85 -3.78
C SER A 131 -18.20 0.44 -3.80
N GLY A 132 -17.42 -0.60 -4.12
CA GLY A 132 -17.89 -1.98 -4.21
C GLY A 132 -18.00 -2.72 -2.86
N LEU A 133 -17.31 -2.28 -1.81
CA LEU A 133 -17.32 -2.99 -0.50
C LEU A 133 -18.73 -3.15 0.08
N GLY A 134 -19.60 -2.14 -0.10
CA GLY A 134 -20.96 -2.16 0.42
C GLY A 134 -21.82 -3.26 -0.20
N GLU A 135 -21.68 -3.49 -1.51
CA GLU A 135 -22.38 -4.55 -2.23
C GLU A 135 -21.95 -5.95 -1.76
N LEU A 136 -20.72 -6.06 -1.26
CA LEU A 136 -20.16 -7.30 -0.70
C LEU A 136 -20.56 -7.50 0.78
N GLY A 137 -21.34 -6.60 1.37
CA GLY A 137 -21.75 -6.70 2.77
C GLY A 137 -20.67 -6.26 3.76
N TYR A 138 -19.71 -5.44 3.34
CA TYR A 138 -18.62 -4.94 4.17
C TYR A 138 -18.53 -3.41 4.15
N ARG A 139 -17.83 -2.87 5.15
CA ARG A 139 -17.31 -1.50 5.13
C ARG A 139 -15.85 -1.48 5.55
N ARG A 140 -15.11 -0.46 5.10
CA ARG A 140 -13.73 -0.23 5.53
C ARG A 140 -13.66 -0.10 7.06
N ALA A 141 -12.68 -0.77 7.64
CA ALA A 141 -12.31 -0.70 9.04
C ALA A 141 -10.98 0.05 9.16
N GLY A 142 -10.94 1.10 9.98
CA GLY A 142 -9.72 1.89 10.19
C GLY A 142 -9.49 2.99 9.15
N GLN A 143 -8.31 3.58 9.25
CA GLN A 143 -7.90 4.77 8.50
C GLN A 143 -6.67 4.48 7.65
N TYR A 144 -6.55 3.26 7.12
CA TYR A 144 -5.44 2.90 6.25
C TYR A 144 -5.81 1.76 5.31
N PHE A 145 -5.04 1.62 4.24
CA PHE A 145 -4.91 0.40 3.46
C PHE A 145 -3.42 0.17 3.18
N PHE A 146 -3.06 -0.99 2.66
CA PHE A 146 -1.69 -1.19 2.21
C PHE A 146 -1.59 -2.01 0.94
N GLN A 147 -0.54 -1.73 0.19
CA GLN A 147 -0.12 -2.45 -1.00
C GLN A 147 1.06 -3.34 -0.64
N VAL A 148 1.15 -4.50 -1.27
CA VAL A 148 2.22 -5.47 -1.13
C VAL A 148 2.84 -5.71 -2.49
N TYR A 149 4.14 -5.42 -2.59
CA TYR A 149 4.94 -5.70 -3.77
C TYR A 149 5.84 -6.89 -3.46
N ASP A 150 5.79 -7.88 -4.33
CA ASP A 150 6.69 -9.04 -4.32
C ASP A 150 7.31 -9.22 -5.71
N GLU A 151 7.87 -10.39 -5.96
CA GLU A 151 8.49 -10.73 -7.25
C GLU A 151 7.57 -10.58 -8.47
N ARG A 152 6.25 -10.51 -8.30
CA ARG A 152 5.29 -10.24 -9.38
C ARG A 152 5.33 -8.79 -9.86
N PHE A 153 5.75 -7.83 -9.04
CA PHE A 153 5.88 -6.44 -9.46
C PHE A 153 7.22 -6.24 -10.17
N LYS A 154 7.18 -5.96 -11.48
CA LYS A 154 8.38 -5.84 -12.33
C LYS A 154 8.88 -4.40 -12.49
N GLY A 155 8.26 -3.45 -11.79
CA GLY A 155 8.57 -2.03 -11.87
C GLY A 155 7.73 -1.29 -12.91
N MET A 156 7.83 0.04 -12.87
CA MET A 156 6.99 0.95 -13.66
C MET A 156 7.16 0.83 -15.18
N GLU A 157 8.30 0.30 -15.66
CA GLU A 157 8.55 0.08 -17.09
C GLU A 157 7.91 -1.23 -17.61
N HIS A 158 7.43 -2.09 -16.70
CA HIS A 158 6.92 -3.42 -16.99
C HIS A 158 5.53 -3.64 -16.35
N LEU A 159 4.70 -2.59 -16.31
CA LEU A 159 3.38 -2.63 -15.68
C LEU A 159 2.48 -3.72 -16.27
N ALA A 160 2.46 -3.89 -17.59
CA ALA A 160 1.66 -4.90 -18.27
C ALA A 160 1.90 -6.35 -17.78
N GLU A 161 3.07 -6.64 -17.23
CA GLU A 161 3.47 -7.94 -16.68
C GLU A 161 3.50 -7.95 -15.14
N SER A 162 3.13 -6.82 -14.52
CA SER A 162 3.21 -6.62 -13.08
C SER A 162 1.89 -6.90 -12.38
N GLU A 163 2.01 -7.38 -11.16
CA GLU A 163 0.89 -7.52 -10.23
C GLU A 163 1.32 -7.05 -8.83
N LEU A 164 0.35 -6.55 -8.06
CA LEU A 164 0.50 -6.28 -6.64
C LEU A 164 -0.79 -6.65 -5.90
N ASP A 165 -0.69 -6.87 -4.59
CA ASP A 165 -1.87 -7.10 -3.75
C ASP A 165 -2.19 -5.86 -2.93
N VAL A 166 -3.47 -5.54 -2.82
CA VAL A 166 -4.01 -4.45 -2.02
C VAL A 166 -4.86 -5.04 -0.90
N TYR A 167 -4.56 -4.64 0.33
CA TYR A 167 -5.28 -5.06 1.53
C TYR A 167 -6.00 -3.87 2.14
N ILE A 168 -7.32 -3.97 2.20
CA ILE A 168 -8.18 -2.98 2.85
C ILE A 168 -8.79 -3.65 4.08
N PRO A 169 -8.56 -3.14 5.30
CA PRO A 169 -9.18 -3.69 6.48
C PRO A 169 -10.70 -3.48 6.40
N ILE A 170 -11.48 -4.49 6.80
CA ILE A 170 -12.92 -4.53 6.66
C ILE A 170 -13.61 -5.03 7.93
N ILE A 171 -14.89 -4.66 8.06
CA ILE A 171 -15.84 -5.27 8.99
C ILE A 171 -17.19 -5.49 8.29
N PRO A 172 -17.96 -6.52 8.68
CA PRO A 172 -19.28 -6.76 8.12
C PRO A 172 -20.23 -5.57 8.32
N LEU A 173 -21.08 -5.32 7.34
CA LEU A 173 -22.28 -4.51 7.50
C LEU A 173 -23.28 -5.28 8.37
N ALA A 174 -23.79 -4.62 9.41
CA ALA A 174 -24.79 -5.17 10.32
C ALA A 174 -26.18 -5.19 9.67
#